data_AF-A0A821LSX4-F1
#
_entry.id   AF-A0A821LSX4-F1
#
_cell.length_a   1.000
_cell.length_b   1.000
_cell.length_c   1.000
_cell.angle_alpha   90.00
_cell.angle_beta   90.00
_cell.angle_gamma   90.00
#
_symmetry.space_group_name_H-M   'P 1'
#
loop_
_entity.id
_entity.type
_entity.pdbx_description
1 polymer ?
#
loop_
_entity_poly.entity_id
_entity_poly.type
_entity_poly.pdbx_seq_one_letter_code
_entity_poly.pdbx_strand_id
1 'polypeptide(L)'
;MQFVRIYYGPCDSFYTVSHKPQKLRGLRDHLQTLGFRVDLIPVDYVNYCVLEMCGHEVFRCNIKNLAINTHFERDPVCRRAINAVVESSEKFLRARSHRWFWALIEDQIFRRSEFAPKDHWPFGLDDNLNVTKQLFK
;
A
#
# COMPACT_ATOMS: atom_id res chain seq x y z
N MET A 1 9.32 -6.73 3.27
CA MET A 1 9.32 -7.14 1.85
C MET A 1 8.37 -6.24 1.10
N GLN A 2 8.81 -5.60 0.01
CA GLN A 2 7.97 -4.66 -0.74
C GLN A 2 7.21 -5.39 -1.83
N PHE A 3 5.93 -5.06 -1.97
CA PHE A 3 4.99 -5.80 -2.81
C PHE A 3 4.32 -4.84 -3.79
N VAL A 4 4.31 -5.24 -5.06
CA VAL A 4 3.79 -4.46 -6.18
C VAL A 4 2.73 -5.28 -6.89
N ARG A 5 1.53 -4.71 -7.05
CA ARG A 5 0.47 -5.30 -7.88
C ARG A 5 0.44 -4.59 -9.21
N ILE A 6 0.46 -5.35 -10.29
CA ILE A 6 0.33 -4.83 -11.65
C ILE A 6 -1.02 -5.26 -12.17
N TYR A 7 -1.93 -4.29 -12.28
CA TYR A 7 -3.22 -4.48 -12.92
C TYR A 7 -3.06 -4.26 -14.42
N TYR A 8 -3.53 -5.22 -15.22
CA TYR A 8 -3.38 -5.13 -16.66
C TYR A 8 -4.64 -5.54 -17.42
N GLY A 9 -5.00 -4.66 -18.34
CA GLY A 9 -6.09 -4.74 -19.29
C GLY A 9 -5.84 -5.66 -20.48
N PRO A 10 -6.88 -6.08 -21.21
CA PRO A 10 -6.71 -6.59 -22.56
C PRO A 10 -6.12 -5.48 -23.46
N CYS A 11 -5.17 -5.85 -24.30
CA CYS A 11 -4.53 -4.92 -25.24
C CYS A 11 -5.23 -5.03 -26.60
N ASP A 12 -5.85 -3.94 -27.03
CA ASP A 12 -6.43 -3.82 -28.37
C ASP A 12 -5.31 -3.68 -29.40
N SER A 13 -4.81 -4.80 -29.92
CA SER A 13 -3.70 -4.81 -30.86
C SER A 13 -3.96 -5.85 -31.94
N PHE A 14 -3.76 -5.47 -33.20
CA PHE A 14 -4.06 -6.32 -34.36
C PHE A 14 -5.51 -6.83 -34.38
N TYR A 15 -6.50 -5.95 -34.17
CA TYR A 15 -7.93 -6.27 -34.18
C TYR A 15 -8.36 -7.40 -33.22
N THR A 16 -7.53 -7.70 -32.22
CA THR A 16 -7.81 -8.68 -31.16
C THR A 16 -7.74 -7.99 -29.81
N VAL A 17 -8.79 -8.14 -29.01
CA VAL A 17 -8.85 -7.67 -27.62
C VAL A 17 -8.58 -8.86 -26.73
N SER A 18 -7.32 -9.02 -26.32
CA SER A 18 -6.89 -10.15 -25.48
C SER A 18 -5.82 -9.72 -24.47
N HIS A 19 -5.76 -10.44 -23.35
CA HIS A 19 -4.74 -10.26 -22.33
C HIS A 19 -3.39 -10.77 -22.83
N LYS A 20 -2.42 -9.85 -22.94
CA LYS A 20 -1.07 -10.15 -23.43
C LYS A 20 -0.04 -9.93 -22.31
N PRO A 21 0.14 -10.89 -21.37
CA PRO A 21 1.09 -10.74 -20.25
C PRO A 21 2.55 -10.65 -20.71
N GLN A 22 2.84 -11.09 -21.94
CA GLN A 22 4.18 -11.02 -22.56
C GLN A 22 4.76 -9.59 -22.57
N LYS A 23 3.90 -8.56 -22.69
CA LYS A 23 4.31 -7.15 -22.63
C LYS A 23 4.87 -6.72 -21.27
N LEU A 24 4.42 -7.37 -20.20
CA LEU A 24 4.78 -7.00 -18.83
C LEU A 24 5.96 -7.83 -18.31
N ARG A 25 6.47 -8.76 -19.10
CA ARG A 25 7.58 -9.64 -18.71
C ARG A 25 8.84 -8.84 -18.38
N GLY A 26 9.24 -7.90 -19.24
CA GLY A 26 10.44 -7.08 -19.00
C GLY A 26 10.35 -6.22 -17.73
N LEU A 27 9.17 -5.66 -17.46
CA LEU A 27 8.90 -4.90 -16.24
C LEU A 27 8.96 -5.79 -14.98
N ARG A 28 8.27 -6.94 -15.03
CA ARG A 28 8.25 -7.90 -13.92
C ARG A 28 9.64 -8.42 -13.60
N ASP A 29 10.38 -8.87 -14.62
CA ASP A 29 11.68 -9.50 -14.44
C ASP A 29 12.68 -8.50 -13.82
N HIS A 30 12.63 -7.22 -14.22
CA HIS A 30 13.49 -6.18 -13.61
C HIS A 30 13.09 -5.85 -12.16
N LEU A 31 11.80 -5.72 -11.88
CA LEU A 31 11.31 -5.49 -10.51
C LEU A 31 11.66 -6.65 -9.56
N GLN A 32 11.64 -7.89 -10.07
CA GLN A 32 12.08 -9.06 -9.31
C GLN A 32 13.59 -9.04 -9.03
N THR A 33 14.41 -8.63 -10.00
CA THR A 33 15.86 -8.43 -9.80
C THR A 33 16.17 -7.38 -8.73
N LEU A 34 15.35 -6.34 -8.63
CA LEU A 34 15.44 -5.33 -7.56
C LEU A 34 14.95 -5.82 -6.19
N GLY A 35 14.40 -7.04 -6.10
CA GLY A 35 13.94 -7.65 -4.85
C GLY A 35 12.48 -7.35 -4.49
N PHE A 36 11.69 -6.79 -5.41
CA PHE A 36 10.25 -6.61 -5.22
C PHE A 36 9.49 -7.91 -5.53
N ARG A 37 8.45 -8.22 -4.76
CA ARG A 37 7.47 -9.24 -5.14
C ARG A 37 6.41 -8.62 -6.03
N VAL A 38 6.18 -9.21 -7.19
CA VAL A 38 5.31 -8.67 -8.24
C VAL A 38 4.21 -9.65 -8.57
N ASP A 39 2.97 -9.19 -8.41
CA ASP A 39 1.76 -9.95 -8.77
C ASP A 39 1.08 -9.31 -9.97
N LEU A 40 0.67 -10.14 -10.92
CA LEU A 40 0.00 -9.75 -12.16
C LEU A 40 -1.49 -10.07 -12.04
N ILE A 41 -2.34 -9.04 -12.08
CA ILE A 41 -3.79 -9.15 -11.91
C ILE A 41 -4.47 -8.70 -13.21
N PRO A 42 -5.14 -9.60 -13.94
CA PRO A 42 -5.87 -9.22 -15.15
C PRO A 42 -7.13 -8.42 -14.77
N VAL A 43 -7.46 -7.40 -15.58
CA VAL A 43 -8.65 -6.56 -15.41
C VAL A 43 -9.31 -6.30 -16.76
N ASP A 44 -10.63 -6.17 -16.83
CA ASP A 44 -11.36 -6.05 -18.10
C ASP A 44 -11.27 -4.67 -18.80
N TYR A 45 -10.52 -3.72 -18.24
CA TYR A 45 -10.37 -2.38 -18.83
C TYR A 45 -9.40 -2.39 -20.02
N VAL A 46 -9.89 -2.02 -21.20
CA VAL A 46 -9.08 -2.02 -22.42
C VAL A 46 -7.89 -1.06 -22.32
N ASN A 47 -6.71 -1.53 -22.72
CA ASN A 47 -5.46 -0.76 -22.78
C ASN A 47 -4.99 -0.17 -21.44
N TYR A 48 -5.46 -0.71 -20.32
CA TYR A 48 -5.19 -0.19 -18.99
C TYR A 48 -4.01 -0.88 -18.31
N CYS A 49 -3.01 -0.16 -17.82
CA CYS A 49 -1.97 -0.71 -16.95
C CYS A 49 -1.76 0.21 -15.75
N VAL A 50 -1.87 -0.35 -14.55
CA VAL A 50 -1.62 0.37 -13.30
C VAL A 50 -0.74 -0.46 -12.38
N LEU A 51 0.26 0.21 -11.81
CA LEU A 51 1.08 -0.31 -10.75
C LEU A 51 0.58 0.24 -9.42
N GLU A 52 0.25 -0.66 -8.50
CA GLU A 52 -0.17 -0.34 -7.15
C GLU A 52 0.89 -0.83 -6.15
N MET A 53 1.19 0.02 -5.17
CA MET A 53 1.99 -0.32 -3.99
C MET A 53 1.24 0.09 -2.74
N CYS A 54 1.15 -0.80 -1.75
CA CYS A 54 0.53 -0.49 -0.45
C CYS A 54 -0.88 0.15 -0.57
N GLY A 55 -1.72 -0.29 -1.51
CA GLY A 55 -3.05 0.27 -1.73
C GLY A 55 -3.08 1.58 -2.51
N HIS A 56 -1.94 2.09 -2.98
CA HIS A 56 -1.83 3.36 -3.70
C HIS A 56 -1.36 3.14 -5.14
N GLU A 57 -2.01 3.82 -6.08
CA GLU A 57 -1.60 3.87 -7.48
C GLU A 57 -0.30 4.69 -7.62
N VAL A 58 0.77 4.01 -8.04
CA VAL A 58 2.11 4.61 -8.20
C VAL A 58 2.31 5.09 -9.63
N PHE A 59 1.85 4.31 -10.60
CA PHE A 59 2.06 4.63 -12.00
C PHE A 59 0.93 4.09 -12.87
N ARG A 60 0.50 4.92 -13.81
CA ARG A 60 -0.50 4.59 -14.83
C ARG A 60 0.09 4.70 -16.22
N CYS A 61 -0.14 3.70 -17.04
CA CYS A 61 0.19 3.78 -18.45
C CYS A 61 -0.80 3.02 -19.33
N ASN A 62 -0.74 3.35 -20.63
CA ASN A 62 -1.44 2.57 -21.65
C ASN A 62 -0.58 1.36 -22.03
N ILE A 63 -1.15 0.14 -22.03
CA ILE A 63 -0.45 -1.10 -22.39
C ILE A 63 0.13 -1.05 -23.82
N LYS A 64 -0.46 -0.27 -24.72
CA LYS A 64 0.05 -0.10 -26.09
C LYS A 64 1.46 0.50 -26.10
N ASN A 65 1.77 1.36 -25.12
CA ASN A 65 3.04 2.07 -25.06
C ASN A 65 4.18 1.19 -24.52
N LEU A 66 3.88 0.03 -23.94
CA LEU A 66 4.87 -0.95 -23.53
C LEU A 66 5.32 -1.77 -24.74
N ALA A 67 6.64 -1.81 -24.92
CA ALA A 67 7.27 -2.58 -25.99
C ALA A 67 7.32 -4.07 -25.63
N ILE A 68 7.11 -4.93 -26.64
CA ILE A 68 7.09 -6.38 -26.47
C ILE A 68 8.53 -6.90 -26.49
N ASN A 69 8.90 -7.73 -25.50
CA ASN A 69 10.19 -8.42 -25.44
C ASN A 69 11.44 -7.51 -25.46
N THR A 70 11.28 -6.23 -25.14
CA THR A 70 12.41 -5.32 -25.00
C THR A 70 12.93 -5.29 -23.57
N HIS A 71 14.25 -5.18 -23.42
CA HIS A 71 14.87 -4.92 -22.13
C HIS A 71 14.42 -3.56 -21.56
N PHE A 72 14.33 -3.45 -20.23
CA PHE A 72 13.79 -2.26 -19.55
C PHE A 72 14.52 -0.95 -19.93
N GLU A 73 15.82 -1.02 -20.25
CA GLU A 73 16.63 0.14 -20.62
C GLU A 73 16.22 0.77 -21.95
N ARG A 74 15.69 -0.04 -22.88
CA ARG A 74 15.30 0.42 -24.21
C ARG A 74 13.88 0.99 -24.24
N ASP A 75 13.03 0.60 -23.31
CA ASP A 75 11.66 1.10 -23.22
C ASP A 75 11.58 2.28 -22.23
N PRO A 76 11.35 3.52 -22.71
CA PRO A 76 11.26 4.69 -21.84
C PRO A 76 10.05 4.64 -20.90
N VAL A 77 8.97 3.96 -21.27
CA VAL A 77 7.77 3.82 -20.42
C VAL A 77 8.07 2.84 -19.28
N CYS A 78 8.70 1.71 -19.60
CA CYS A 78 9.14 0.74 -18.60
C CYS A 78 10.11 1.36 -17.60
N ARG A 79 11.12 2.11 -18.08
CA ARG A 79 12.07 2.84 -17.23
C ARG A 79 11.39 3.85 -16.31
N ARG A 80 10.42 4.62 -16.81
CA ARG A 80 9.64 5.55 -15.97
C ARG A 80 8.82 4.83 -14.91
N ALA A 81 8.21 3.69 -15.25
CA ALA A 81 7.44 2.89 -14.31
C ALA A 81 8.33 2.35 -13.18
N ILE A 82 9.50 1.82 -13.51
CA ILE A 82 10.48 1.33 -12.52
C ILE A 82 10.94 2.47 -11.61
N ASN A 83 11.32 3.62 -12.18
CA ASN A 83 11.76 4.76 -11.39
C ASN A 83 10.65 5.25 -10.45
N ALA A 84 9.40 5.30 -10.91
CA ALA A 84 8.25 5.66 -10.08
C ALA A 84 8.04 4.69 -8.91
N VAL A 85 8.24 3.38 -9.13
CA VAL A 85 8.19 2.35 -8.08
C VAL A 85 9.30 2.54 -7.05
N VAL A 86 10.53 2.77 -7.49
CA VAL A 86 11.69 2.99 -6.59
C VAL A 86 11.50 4.27 -5.77
N GLU A 87 11.11 5.37 -6.40
CA GLU A 87 10.85 6.63 -5.71
C GLU A 87 9.70 6.50 -4.70
N SER A 88 8.63 5.81 -5.08
CA SER A 88 7.49 5.58 -4.19
C SER A 88 7.85 4.68 -3.02
N SER A 89 8.65 3.64 -3.24
CA SER A 89 9.23 2.80 -2.20
C SER A 89 9.92 3.63 -1.11
N GLU A 90 10.79 4.57 -1.51
CA GLU A 90 11.48 5.45 -0.56
C GLU A 90 10.50 6.33 0.22
N LYS A 91 9.51 6.91 -0.46
CA LYS A 91 8.46 7.73 0.18
C LYS A 91 7.66 6.92 1.20
N PHE A 92 7.28 5.68 0.87
CA PHE A 92 6.55 4.81 1.79
C PHE A 92 7.41 4.39 2.99
N LEU A 93 8.70 4.14 2.81
CA LEU A 93 9.61 3.86 3.92
C LEU A 93 9.71 5.05 4.87
N ARG A 94 9.85 6.27 4.33
CA ARG A 94 9.88 7.50 5.14
C ARG A 94 8.57 7.71 5.90
N ALA A 95 7.44 7.57 5.22
CA ALA A 95 6.12 7.69 5.85
C ALA A 95 5.91 6.65 6.97
N ARG A 96 6.36 5.41 6.76
CA ARG A 96 6.31 4.36 7.79
C ARG A 96 7.16 4.70 9.01
N SER A 97 8.40 5.12 8.80
CA SER A 97 9.30 5.51 9.90
C SER A 97 8.75 6.70 10.68
N HIS A 98 8.20 7.70 9.98
CA HIS A 98 7.58 8.86 10.59
C HIS A 98 6.37 8.48 11.44
N ARG A 99 5.45 7.65 10.89
CA ARG A 99 4.27 7.18 11.63
C ARG A 99 4.65 6.36 12.86
N TRP A 100 5.64 5.47 12.72
CA TRP A 100 6.14 4.68 13.85
C TRP A 100 6.71 5.57 14.95
N PHE A 101 7.50 6.58 14.58
CA PHE A 101 8.10 7.52 15.52
C PHE A 101 7.03 8.30 16.30
N TRP A 102 6.00 8.81 15.62
CA TRP A 102 4.87 9.47 16.27
C TRP A 102 4.11 8.55 17.23
N ALA A 103 3.81 7.33 16.79
CA ALA A 103 3.14 6.35 17.65
C ALA A 103 3.98 5.99 18.90
N LEU A 104 5.31 5.95 18.76
CA LEU A 104 6.21 5.73 19.88
C LEU A 104 6.18 6.91 20.87
N ILE A 105 6.27 8.14 20.36
CA ILE A 105 6.18 9.35 21.19
C ILE A 105 4.86 9.37 21.95
N GLU A 106 3.75 9.10 21.27
CA GLU A 106 2.41 9.06 21.86
C GLU A 106 2.34 8.03 23.00
N ASP A 107 2.85 6.80 22.78
CA ASP A 107 2.87 5.76 23.81
C ASP A 107 3.74 6.15 25.03
N GLN A 108 4.92 6.71 24.78
CA GLN A 108 5.83 7.10 25.87
C GLN A 108 5.31 8.28 26.69
N ILE A 109 4.80 9.33 26.02
CA ILE A 109 4.33 10.54 26.69
C ILE A 109 3.00 10.30 27.39
N PHE A 110 2.01 9.73 26.68
CA PHE A 110 0.63 9.73 27.17
C PHE A 110 0.23 8.46 27.90
N ARG A 111 0.95 7.35 27.76
CA ARG A 111 0.57 6.08 28.41
C ARG A 111 1.52 5.62 29.50
N ARG A 112 2.83 5.84 29.33
CA ARG A 112 3.85 5.32 30.26
C ARG A 112 4.39 6.34 31.24
N SER A 113 4.24 7.63 30.95
CA SER A 113 4.77 8.67 31.84
C SER A 113 3.91 8.82 33.10
N GLU A 114 4.53 9.17 34.22
CA GLU A 114 3.81 9.50 35.48
C GLU A 114 2.90 10.73 35.33
N PHE A 115 3.18 11.56 34.32
CA PHE A 115 2.43 12.75 33.92
C PHE A 115 1.38 12.46 32.85
N ALA A 116 1.14 11.19 32.52
CA ALA A 116 0.07 10.78 31.64
C ALA A 116 -1.28 11.34 32.16
N PRO A 117 -2.16 11.83 31.27
CA PRO A 117 -3.50 12.22 31.66
C PRO A 117 -4.20 11.05 32.35
N LYS A 118 -4.52 11.20 33.63
CA LYS A 118 -5.33 10.23 34.35
C LYS A 118 -6.79 10.53 34.06
N ASP A 119 -7.54 9.53 33.61
CA ASP A 119 -8.99 9.65 33.51
C ASP A 119 -9.57 9.89 34.91
N HIS A 120 -9.88 11.15 35.21
CA HIS A 120 -10.66 11.52 36.37
C HIS A 120 -12.12 11.52 35.95
N TRP A 121 -12.77 10.38 36.13
CA TRP A 121 -14.22 10.31 35.98
C TRP A 121 -14.86 11.08 37.17
N PRO A 122 -15.76 12.05 36.93
CA PRO A 122 -16.31 12.89 37.99
C PRO A 122 -17.28 12.14 38.93
N PHE A 123 -17.57 10.88 38.65
CA PHE A 123 -18.43 10.03 39.47
C PHE A 123 -17.57 8.92 40.08
N GLY A 124 -17.31 9.02 41.39
CA GLY A 124 -16.77 7.91 42.16
C GLY A 124 -17.72 6.72 42.05
N LEU A 125 -17.26 5.62 41.45
CA LEU A 125 -18.04 4.41 41.30
C LEU A 125 -18.05 3.54 42.56
N ASP A 126 -17.60 4.08 43.69
CA ASP A 126 -17.69 3.46 45.01
C ASP A 126 -18.29 4.46 46.00
N ASP A 127 -19.56 4.23 46.36
CA ASP A 127 -20.05 4.34 47.75
C ASP A 127 -21.56 4.10 47.94
N ASN A 128 -22.34 3.74 46.90
CA ASN A 128 -23.80 3.57 47.07
C ASN A 128 -24.43 2.26 46.57
N LEU A 129 -23.66 1.25 46.15
CA LEU A 129 -24.25 -0.05 45.75
C LEU A 129 -24.52 -1.03 46.89
N ASN A 130 -24.37 -0.61 48.16
CA ASN A 130 -24.67 -1.44 49.33
C ASN A 130 -25.92 -1.01 50.14
N VAL A 131 -26.64 0.03 49.74
CA VAL A 131 -27.79 0.54 50.54
C VAL A 131 -29.13 -0.13 50.19
N THR A 132 -29.25 -0.83 49.05
CA THR A 132 -30.56 -1.35 48.59
C THR A 132 -30.88 -2.80 48.99
N LYS A 133 -30.01 -3.49 49.74
CA LYS A 133 -30.29 -4.88 50.21
C LYS A 133 -30.97 -5.01 51.58
N GLN A 134 -31.31 -3.92 52.25
CA GLN A 134 -31.95 -3.96 53.59
C GLN A 134 -33.42 -3.49 53.65
N LEU A 135 -34.08 -3.18 52.53
CA LEU A 135 -35.47 -2.70 52.55
C LEU A 135 -36.51 -3.69 51.99
N PHE A 136 -36.14 -4.96 51.80
CA PHE A 136 -37.08 -6.04 51.52
C PHE A 136 -36.74 -7.29 52.32
N LYS A 137 -37.04 -7.26 53.63
CA LYS A 137 -37.51 -8.40 54.42
C LYS A 137 -38.00 -7.92 55.78
#